data_AF-A0A2Z6BVA3-F1
#
_entry.id   AF-A0A2Z6BVA3-F1
#
_cell.length_a   1.000
_cell.length_b   1.000
_cell.length_c   1.000
_cell.angle_alpha   90.00
_cell.angle_beta   90.00
_cell.angle_gamma   90.00
#
_symmetry.space_group_name_H-M   'P 1'
#
loop_
_entity.id
_entity.type
_entity.pdbx_description
1 polymer ?
#
loop_
_entity_poly.entity_id
_entity_poly.type
_entity_poly.pdbx_seq_one_letter_code
_entity_poly.pdbx_strand_id
1 'polypeptide(L)'
;MGKTLTGFHLKVIGVISMVFDHLLQFFSFLGVPGWFGWIGRIAAPIFLFESSEGFIHTSNRRKYMFRLLLGFWIMGILNGILNAYFSTGGLIINNIFGTLFLGTVYMQSMDYFKQKQIGKGLLWFIVPLLISALPLVVFSSPDILSNPAILIGFQIFNLIVPSLMVTEGGFLFVLLAVAFYLFHGKKWLQISAIGVVALISAASYNFQELFGVNHQWMMILAAIPIVLYNGEKGRGMRNFFYIFYPAHIAIFAIISFFMQR
;
A
#
# COMPACT_ATOMS: atom_id res chain seq x y z
N MET A 1 -22.17 -19.43 -5.68
CA MET A 1 -22.19 -17.99 -6.04
C MET A 1 -21.54 -17.81 -7.39
N GLY A 2 -22.27 -17.26 -8.37
CA GLY A 2 -21.69 -16.91 -9.67
C GLY A 2 -20.65 -15.81 -9.49
N LYS A 3 -19.48 -15.95 -10.12
CA LYS A 3 -18.43 -14.91 -10.10
C LYS A 3 -18.86 -13.81 -11.07
N THR A 4 -19.08 -12.59 -10.59
CA THR A 4 -19.67 -11.49 -11.37
C THR A 4 -18.75 -10.28 -11.52
N LEU A 5 -17.71 -10.15 -10.69
CA LEU A 5 -16.84 -8.97 -10.69
C LEU A 5 -15.61 -9.17 -11.56
N THR A 6 -15.21 -8.15 -12.32
CA THR A 6 -13.96 -8.12 -13.09
C THR A 6 -12.92 -7.30 -12.31
N GLY A 7 -11.65 -7.34 -12.73
CA GLY A 7 -10.59 -6.55 -12.09
C GLY A 7 -10.82 -5.04 -12.19
N PHE A 8 -11.57 -4.60 -13.21
CA PHE A 8 -12.06 -3.22 -13.28
C PHE A 8 -13.03 -2.90 -12.13
N HIS A 9 -14.02 -3.76 -11.87
CA HIS A 9 -14.96 -3.58 -10.76
C HIS A 9 -14.23 -3.58 -9.42
N LEU A 10 -13.24 -4.46 -9.23
CA LEU A 10 -12.40 -4.47 -8.03
C LEU A 10 -11.70 -3.12 -7.84
N LYS A 11 -11.04 -2.57 -8.87
CA LYS A 11 -10.38 -1.27 -8.77
C LYS A 11 -11.33 -0.13 -8.46
N VAL A 12 -12.53 -0.14 -9.02
CA VAL A 12 -13.56 0.87 -8.71
C VAL A 12 -13.96 0.79 -7.23
N ILE A 13 -14.21 -0.42 -6.71
CA ILE A 13 -14.50 -0.62 -5.28
C ILE A 13 -13.32 -0.13 -4.43
N GLY A 14 -12.08 -0.46 -4.82
CA GLY A 14 -10.87 -0.02 -4.13
C GLY A 14 -10.71 1.50 -4.12
N VAL A 15 -10.95 2.17 -5.24
CA VAL A 15 -10.90 3.64 -5.37
C VAL A 15 -11.96 4.30 -4.50
N ILE A 16 -13.21 3.81 -4.54
CA ILE A 16 -14.29 4.36 -3.72
C ILE A 16 -13.95 4.18 -2.24
N SER A 17 -13.52 2.99 -1.83
CA SER A 17 -13.15 2.70 -0.44
C SER A 17 -12.02 3.60 0.03
N MET A 18 -10.98 3.79 -0.78
CA MET A 18 -9.86 4.69 -0.48
C MET A 18 -10.30 6.14 -0.25
N VAL A 19 -11.30 6.63 -1.00
CA VAL A 19 -11.86 7.97 -0.79
C VAL A 19 -12.45 8.08 0.62
N PHE A 20 -13.17 7.07 1.12
CA PHE A 20 -13.67 7.08 2.50
C PHE A 20 -12.52 7.20 3.52
N ASP A 21 -11.43 6.43 3.35
CA ASP A 21 -10.27 6.49 4.26
C ASP A 21 -9.66 7.89 4.32
N HIS A 22 -9.47 8.52 3.15
CA HIS A 22 -8.85 9.83 3.09
C HIS A 22 -9.82 10.97 3.44
N LEU A 23 -11.12 10.80 3.25
CA LEU A 23 -12.10 11.73 3.81
C LEU A 23 -12.01 11.77 5.34
N LEU A 24 -11.88 10.60 5.99
CA LEU A 24 -11.64 10.55 7.43
C LEU A 24 -10.29 11.19 7.80
N GLN A 25 -9.22 10.89 7.06
CA GLN A 25 -7.88 11.44 7.33
C GLN A 25 -7.84 12.97 7.24
N PHE A 26 -8.37 13.56 6.17
CA PHE A 26 -8.21 14.99 5.89
C PHE A 26 -9.32 15.85 6.47
N PHE A 27 -10.50 15.31 6.74
CA PHE A 27 -11.68 16.09 7.17
C PHE A 27 -12.23 15.66 8.54
N SER A 28 -11.45 14.94 9.35
CA SER A 28 -11.84 14.55 10.72
C SER A 28 -12.30 15.72 11.58
N PHE A 29 -11.74 16.92 11.38
CA PHE A 29 -12.14 18.16 12.07
C PHE A 29 -13.61 18.57 11.83
N LEU A 30 -14.26 18.06 10.77
CA LEU A 30 -15.68 18.26 10.49
C LEU A 30 -16.58 17.22 11.18
N GLY A 31 -16.03 16.33 11.99
CA GLY A 31 -16.77 15.25 12.64
C GLY A 31 -17.07 14.06 11.71
N VAL A 32 -16.20 13.79 10.72
CA VAL A 32 -16.34 12.62 9.83
C VAL A 32 -16.39 11.33 10.67
N PRO A 33 -17.42 10.48 10.52
CA PRO A 33 -17.56 9.27 11.32
C PRO A 33 -16.43 8.26 11.14
N GLY A 34 -16.01 7.60 12.21
CA GLY A 34 -14.93 6.60 12.18
C GLY A 34 -15.17 5.41 11.25
N TRP A 35 -16.44 5.08 10.92
CA TRP A 35 -16.76 4.01 9.98
C TRP A 35 -16.28 4.27 8.55
N PHE A 36 -15.96 5.53 8.20
CA PHE A 36 -15.28 5.85 6.94
C PHE A 36 -13.95 5.09 6.83
N GLY A 37 -13.18 5.03 7.93
CA GLY A 37 -11.94 4.25 7.98
C GLY A 37 -12.18 2.75 7.87
N TRP A 38 -13.30 2.25 8.43
CA TRP A 38 -13.66 0.83 8.36
C TRP A 38 -13.81 0.35 6.92
N ILE A 39 -14.55 1.13 6.12
CA ILE A 39 -14.69 0.89 4.68
C ILE A 39 -13.35 1.16 3.97
N GLY A 40 -12.62 2.20 4.39
CA GLY A 40 -11.30 2.57 3.92
C GLY A 40 -10.31 1.42 3.83
N ARG A 41 -10.24 0.57 4.86
CA ARG A 41 -9.29 -0.55 4.94
C ARG A 41 -9.51 -1.65 3.89
N ILE A 42 -10.63 -1.65 3.18
CA ILE A 42 -10.87 -2.55 2.05
C ILE A 42 -9.96 -2.23 0.85
N ALA A 43 -9.54 -0.97 0.70
CA ALA A 43 -8.80 -0.51 -0.47
C ALA A 43 -7.46 -1.24 -0.67
N ALA A 44 -6.61 -1.26 0.37
CA ALA A 44 -5.25 -1.78 0.23
C ALA A 44 -5.20 -3.27 -0.19
N PRO A 45 -5.93 -4.21 0.43
CA PRO A 45 -5.93 -5.61 -0.03
C PRO A 45 -6.42 -5.77 -1.47
N ILE A 46 -7.39 -4.97 -1.91
CA ILE A 46 -7.86 -4.99 -3.30
C ILE A 46 -6.72 -4.59 -4.25
N PHE A 47 -5.99 -3.50 -3.97
CA PHE A 47 -4.88 -3.08 -4.82
C PHE A 47 -3.70 -4.04 -4.78
N LEU A 48 -3.40 -4.65 -3.63
CA LEU A 48 -2.38 -5.69 -3.52
C LEU A 48 -2.75 -6.94 -4.33
N PHE A 49 -4.02 -7.36 -4.27
CA PHE A 49 -4.56 -8.46 -5.07
C PHE A 49 -4.45 -8.17 -6.57
N GLU A 50 -4.98 -7.02 -7.01
CA GLU A 50 -4.89 -6.58 -8.41
C GLU A 50 -3.46 -6.40 -8.90
N SER A 51 -2.54 -6.03 -8.01
CA SER A 51 -1.11 -5.95 -8.32
C SER A 51 -0.50 -7.33 -8.58
N SER A 52 -0.92 -8.34 -7.82
CA SER A 52 -0.50 -9.73 -8.03
C SER A 52 -1.03 -10.29 -9.36
N GLU A 53 -2.31 -10.04 -9.68
CA GLU A 53 -2.93 -10.41 -10.96
C GLU A 53 -2.22 -9.70 -12.13
N GLY A 54 -1.95 -8.40 -11.98
CA GLY A 54 -1.21 -7.61 -12.94
C GLY A 54 0.22 -8.10 -13.17
N PHE A 55 0.90 -8.57 -12.11
CA PHE A 55 2.24 -9.14 -12.20
C PHE A 55 2.28 -10.48 -12.93
N ILE A 56 1.26 -11.32 -12.75
CA ILE A 56 1.14 -12.63 -13.40
C ILE A 56 0.86 -12.47 -14.89
N HIS A 57 0.00 -11.53 -15.27
CA HIS A 57 -0.46 -11.37 -16.65
C HIS A 57 0.32 -10.35 -17.49
N THR A 58 1.25 -9.59 -16.90
CA THR A 58 2.04 -8.61 -17.66
C THR A 58 3.08 -9.29 -18.55
N SER A 59 3.16 -8.86 -19.81
CA SER A 59 4.22 -9.30 -20.74
C SER A 59 5.59 -8.70 -20.41
N ASN A 60 5.63 -7.59 -19.67
CA ASN A 60 6.87 -6.92 -19.27
C ASN A 60 6.81 -6.48 -17.81
N ARG A 61 7.41 -7.29 -16.94
CA ARG A 61 7.45 -7.05 -15.49
C ARG A 61 8.32 -5.86 -15.11
N ARG A 62 9.45 -5.65 -15.78
CA ARG A 62 10.33 -4.48 -15.53
C ARG A 62 9.59 -3.17 -15.75
N LYS A 63 8.89 -3.04 -16.89
CA LYS A 63 8.08 -1.86 -17.21
C LYS A 63 6.91 -1.72 -16.25
N TYR A 64 6.39 -2.81 -15.68
CA TYR A 64 5.34 -2.72 -14.67
C TYR A 64 5.86 -2.19 -13.34
N MET A 65 6.92 -2.80 -12.81
CA MET A 65 7.57 -2.36 -11.58
C MET A 65 8.04 -0.91 -11.65
N PHE A 66 8.66 -0.50 -12.77
CA PHE A 66 9.13 0.87 -12.95
C PHE A 66 7.99 1.90 -12.86
N ARG A 67 6.76 1.55 -13.27
CA ARG A 67 5.61 2.45 -13.11
C ARG A 67 5.17 2.60 -11.67
N LEU A 68 5.28 1.54 -10.87
CA LEU A 68 5.01 1.60 -9.44
C LEU A 68 6.08 2.45 -8.75
N LEU A 69 7.34 2.26 -9.11
CA LEU A 69 8.45 3.09 -8.60
C LEU A 69 8.30 4.57 -8.98
N LEU A 70 7.89 4.85 -10.23
CA LEU A 70 7.59 6.21 -10.67
C LEU A 70 6.41 6.82 -9.89
N GLY A 71 5.36 6.03 -9.62
CA GLY A 71 4.27 6.45 -8.75
C GLY A 71 4.74 6.76 -7.32
N PHE A 72 5.66 5.95 -6.79
CA PHE A 72 6.27 6.16 -5.47
C PHE A 72 7.04 7.49 -5.40
N TRP A 73 7.87 7.80 -6.41
CA TRP A 73 8.61 9.06 -6.46
C TRP A 73 7.69 10.28 -6.64
N ILE A 74 6.70 10.19 -7.52
CA ILE A 74 5.71 11.25 -7.72
C ILE A 74 4.98 11.55 -6.40
N MET A 75 4.54 10.50 -5.70
CA MET A 75 3.91 10.66 -4.39
C MET A 75 4.85 11.21 -3.33
N GLY A 76 6.10 10.78 -3.30
CA GLY A 76 7.09 11.29 -2.35
C GLY A 76 7.33 12.80 -2.52
N ILE A 77 7.50 13.25 -3.77
CA ILE A 77 7.65 14.67 -4.10
C ILE A 77 6.37 15.44 -3.74
N LEU A 78 5.21 14.89 -4.12
CA LEU A 78 3.92 15.52 -3.82
C LEU A 78 3.70 15.67 -2.32
N ASN A 79 3.95 14.62 -1.53
CA ASN A 79 3.88 14.68 -0.07
C ASN A 79 4.85 15.73 0.49
N GLY A 80 6.07 15.83 -0.04
CA GLY A 80 7.02 16.89 0.34
C GLY A 80 6.45 18.30 0.14
N ILE A 81 5.85 18.56 -1.03
CA ILE A 81 5.19 19.83 -1.35
C ILE A 81 4.00 20.07 -0.41
N LEU A 82 3.11 19.09 -0.26
CA LEU A 82 1.91 19.24 0.56
C LEU A 82 2.26 19.48 2.04
N ASN A 83 3.26 18.79 2.57
CA ASN A 83 3.70 19.02 3.96
C ASN A 83 4.33 20.40 4.15
N ALA A 84 5.06 20.92 3.15
CA ALA A 84 5.71 22.22 3.24
C ALA A 84 4.72 23.39 3.20
N TYR A 85 3.63 23.27 2.44
CA TYR A 85 2.75 24.41 2.14
C TYR A 85 1.29 24.24 2.60
N PHE A 86 0.81 23.01 2.81
CA PHE A 86 -0.61 22.71 3.03
C PHE A 86 -0.87 21.74 4.20
N SER A 87 0.09 21.57 5.13
CA SER A 87 -0.12 20.74 6.32
C SER A 87 -1.03 21.44 7.34
N THR A 88 -1.97 20.69 7.91
CA THR A 88 -2.94 21.14 8.93
C THR A 88 -2.62 20.57 10.32
N GLY A 89 -1.33 20.37 10.63
CA GLY A 89 -0.86 19.88 11.92
C GLY A 89 -0.49 18.39 11.97
N GLY A 90 -0.67 17.66 10.87
CA GLY A 90 -0.22 16.28 10.69
C GLY A 90 0.66 16.10 9.45
N LEU A 91 1.54 15.09 9.48
CA LEU A 91 2.36 14.73 8.33
C LEU A 91 1.58 13.87 7.33
N ILE A 92 1.57 14.29 6.07
CA ILE A 92 1.02 13.52 4.96
C ILE A 92 2.09 12.55 4.49
N ILE A 93 1.90 11.25 4.75
CA ILE A 93 2.89 10.20 4.45
C ILE A 93 2.35 9.12 3.49
N ASN A 94 1.15 9.32 2.92
CA ASN A 94 0.45 8.37 2.06
C ASN A 94 1.29 8.01 0.82
N ASN A 95 1.66 6.74 0.66
CA ASN A 95 2.44 6.29 -0.50
C ASN A 95 2.32 4.76 -0.74
N ILE A 96 1.12 4.30 -1.08
CA ILE A 96 0.83 2.89 -1.36
C ILE A 96 1.66 2.32 -2.52
N PHE A 97 2.16 3.16 -3.45
CA PHE A 97 2.98 2.72 -4.57
C PHE A 97 4.28 2.06 -4.12
N GLY A 98 4.87 2.50 -3.00
CA GLY A 98 6.05 1.86 -2.42
C GLY A 98 5.77 0.42 -2.00
N THR A 99 4.63 0.18 -1.33
CA THR A 99 4.17 -1.15 -0.91
C THR A 99 3.92 -2.05 -2.12
N LEU A 100 3.24 -1.54 -3.14
CA LEU A 100 2.98 -2.28 -4.38
C LEU A 100 4.27 -2.62 -5.12
N PHE A 101 5.21 -1.66 -5.22
CA PHE A 101 6.51 -1.89 -5.82
C PHE A 101 7.29 -3.00 -5.09
N LEU A 102 7.45 -2.89 -3.76
CA LEU A 102 8.13 -3.91 -2.97
C LEU A 102 7.42 -5.27 -3.08
N GLY A 103 6.08 -5.27 -3.05
CA GLY A 103 5.28 -6.46 -3.33
C GLY A 103 5.72 -7.14 -4.63
N THR A 104 5.81 -6.40 -5.74
CA THR A 104 6.26 -6.95 -7.02
C THR A 104 7.73 -7.38 -7.04
N VAL A 105 8.62 -6.71 -6.29
CA VAL A 105 10.03 -7.12 -6.13
C VAL A 105 10.10 -8.50 -5.47
N TYR A 106 9.39 -8.69 -4.36
CA TYR A 106 9.36 -9.98 -3.66
C TYR A 106 8.59 -11.05 -4.44
N MET A 107 7.54 -10.71 -5.20
CA MET A 107 6.93 -11.63 -6.16
C MET A 107 7.94 -12.11 -7.22
N GLN A 108 8.80 -11.21 -7.72
CA GLN A 108 9.86 -11.56 -8.68
C GLN A 108 10.93 -12.46 -8.05
N SER A 109 11.27 -12.25 -6.77
CA SER A 109 12.11 -13.18 -6.01
C SER A 109 11.47 -14.58 -5.95
N MET A 110 10.19 -14.66 -5.57
CA MET A 110 9.45 -15.94 -5.50
C MET A 110 9.33 -16.63 -6.86
N ASP A 111 9.17 -15.87 -7.94
CA ASP A 111 9.16 -16.39 -9.31
C ASP A 111 10.49 -17.06 -9.70
N TYR A 112 11.63 -16.47 -9.32
CA TYR A 112 12.95 -17.10 -9.52
C TYR A 112 13.10 -18.39 -8.71
N PHE A 113 12.61 -18.43 -7.47
CA PHE A 113 12.61 -19.66 -6.69
C PHE A 113 11.74 -20.75 -7.32
N LYS A 114 10.54 -20.42 -7.83
CA LYS A 114 9.69 -21.35 -8.59
C LYS A 114 10.40 -21.91 -9.84
N GLN A 115 11.24 -21.10 -10.48
CA GLN A 115 12.05 -21.50 -11.63
C GLN A 115 13.39 -22.19 -11.26
N LYS A 116 13.60 -22.52 -9.99
CA LYS A 116 14.85 -23.12 -9.46
C LYS A 116 16.11 -22.25 -9.66
N GLN A 117 15.96 -20.96 -9.95
CA GLN A 117 17.07 -20.00 -10.08
C GLN A 117 17.40 -19.38 -8.71
N ILE A 118 17.90 -20.21 -7.78
CA ILE A 118 18.06 -19.87 -6.36
C ILE A 118 18.92 -18.61 -6.16
N GLY A 119 20.06 -18.50 -6.85
CA GLY A 119 20.95 -17.34 -6.70
C GLY A 119 20.28 -16.00 -7.05
N LYS A 120 19.50 -15.96 -8.13
CA LYS A 120 18.72 -14.75 -8.49
C LYS A 120 17.58 -14.52 -7.50
N GLY A 121 16.89 -15.58 -7.07
CA GLY A 121 15.85 -15.48 -6.05
C GLY A 121 16.37 -14.86 -4.75
N LEU A 122 17.53 -15.33 -4.26
CA LEU A 122 18.19 -14.81 -3.07
C LEU A 122 18.63 -13.36 -3.26
N LEU A 123 19.22 -13.00 -4.40
CA LEU A 123 19.61 -11.61 -4.68
C LEU A 123 18.41 -10.67 -4.61
N TRP A 124 17.30 -11.03 -5.28
CA TRP A 124 16.07 -10.26 -5.28
C TRP A 124 15.34 -10.23 -3.93
N PHE A 125 15.69 -11.11 -3.00
CA PHE A 125 15.15 -11.14 -1.65
C PHE A 125 16.00 -10.34 -0.66
N ILE A 126 17.31 -10.65 -0.63
CA ILE A 126 18.25 -10.16 0.37
C ILE A 126 18.59 -8.69 0.11
N VAL A 127 18.82 -8.27 -1.14
CA VAL A 127 19.22 -6.89 -1.42
C VAL A 127 18.14 -5.89 -0.95
N PRO A 128 16.85 -6.03 -1.31
CA PRO A 128 15.81 -5.13 -0.80
C PRO A 128 15.61 -5.23 0.71
N LEU A 129 15.84 -6.41 1.30
CA LEU A 129 15.75 -6.61 2.76
C LEU A 129 16.84 -5.83 3.50
N LEU A 130 18.10 -5.94 3.05
CA LEU A 130 19.23 -5.21 3.64
C LEU A 130 19.07 -3.70 3.48
N ILE A 131 18.64 -3.24 2.30
CA ILE A 131 18.32 -1.83 2.05
C ILE A 131 17.22 -1.36 3.01
N SER A 132 16.19 -2.18 3.24
CA SER A 132 15.09 -1.86 4.14
C SER A 132 15.47 -1.85 5.63
N ALA A 133 16.63 -2.41 6.00
CA ALA A 133 17.13 -2.38 7.37
C ALA A 133 17.77 -1.03 7.74
N LEU A 134 18.18 -0.22 6.75
CA LEU A 134 18.84 1.06 7.01
C LEU A 134 17.95 2.04 7.82
N PRO A 135 16.66 2.24 7.49
CA PRO A 135 15.77 3.02 8.35
C PRO A 135 15.67 2.51 9.79
N LEU A 136 15.68 1.20 10.01
CA LEU A 136 15.61 0.62 11.36
C LEU A 136 16.85 1.02 12.18
N VAL A 137 18.04 0.93 11.59
CA VAL A 137 19.30 1.32 12.25
C VAL A 137 19.28 2.81 12.60
N VAL A 138 18.83 3.66 11.66
CA VAL A 138 18.77 5.10 11.86
C VAL A 138 17.76 5.48 12.95
N PHE A 139 16.57 4.86 12.96
CA PHE A 139 15.57 5.10 14.00
C PHE A 139 15.97 4.56 15.38
N SER A 140 16.81 3.52 15.42
CA SER A 140 17.31 2.95 16.68
C SER A 140 18.42 3.80 17.33
N SER A 141 18.98 4.76 16.57
CA SER A 141 20.07 5.64 17.03
C SER A 141 19.72 7.11 16.78
N PRO A 142 18.75 7.69 17.53
CA PRO A 142 18.24 9.03 17.26
C PRO A 142 19.31 10.14 17.30
N ASP A 143 20.37 9.95 18.09
CA ASP A 143 21.49 10.89 18.18
C ASP A 143 22.18 11.11 16.82
N ILE A 144 22.16 10.10 15.94
CA ILE A 144 22.73 10.21 14.58
C ILE A 144 21.93 11.21 13.73
N LEU A 145 20.62 11.32 13.98
CA LEU A 145 19.73 12.26 13.28
C LEU A 145 19.91 13.72 13.73
N SER A 146 20.64 13.97 14.83
CA SER A 146 20.99 15.32 15.26
C SER A 146 21.94 16.02 14.28
N ASN A 147 22.70 15.24 13.49
CA ASN A 147 23.56 15.77 12.44
C ASN A 147 22.70 16.15 11.20
N PRO A 148 22.65 17.44 10.81
CA PRO A 148 21.79 17.89 9.70
C PRO A 148 22.11 17.20 8.37
N ALA A 149 23.38 16.89 8.10
CA ALA A 149 23.79 16.22 6.87
C ALA A 149 23.25 14.78 6.81
N ILE A 150 23.27 14.07 7.95
CA ILE A 150 22.74 12.70 8.03
C ILE A 150 21.21 12.71 7.93
N LEU A 151 20.55 13.67 8.58
CA LEU A 151 19.09 13.83 8.48
C LEU A 151 18.66 14.08 7.03
N ILE A 152 19.31 15.02 6.33
CA ILE A 152 19.03 15.31 4.91
C ILE A 152 19.30 14.06 4.05
N GLY A 153 20.43 13.39 4.27
CA GLY A 153 20.77 12.16 3.56
C GLY A 153 19.71 11.06 3.76
N PHE A 154 19.20 10.91 4.98
CA PHE A 154 18.16 9.95 5.31
C PHE A 154 16.80 10.32 4.69
N GLN A 155 16.45 11.59 4.64
CA GLN A 155 15.24 12.06 3.95
C GLN A 155 15.32 11.78 2.45
N ILE A 156 16.45 12.08 1.81
CA ILE A 156 16.70 11.78 0.38
C ILE A 156 16.63 10.26 0.14
N PHE A 157 17.22 9.46 1.02
CA PHE A 157 17.14 8.01 0.93
C PHE A 157 15.69 7.52 0.95
N ASN A 158 14.88 7.96 1.91
CA ASN A 158 13.47 7.55 2.01
C ASN A 158 12.60 8.09 0.86
N LEU A 159 13.00 9.19 0.21
CA LEU A 159 12.33 9.71 -0.98
C LEU A 159 12.59 8.82 -2.22
N ILE A 160 13.80 8.28 -2.33
CA ILE A 160 14.23 7.52 -3.52
C ILE A 160 13.94 6.03 -3.37
N VAL A 161 14.09 5.49 -2.16
CA VAL A 161 14.13 4.05 -1.91
C VAL A 161 12.95 3.62 -1.04
N PRO A 162 11.96 2.89 -1.59
CA PRO A 162 10.91 2.30 -0.77
C PRO A 162 11.49 1.22 0.13
N SER A 163 11.14 1.25 1.42
CA SER A 163 11.60 0.29 2.43
C SER A 163 10.43 -0.44 3.10
N LEU A 164 10.66 -1.68 3.53
CA LEU A 164 9.65 -2.49 4.23
C LEU A 164 9.13 -1.84 5.52
N MET A 165 9.94 -0.98 6.14
CA MET A 165 9.61 -0.30 7.40
C MET A 165 8.71 0.92 7.20
N VAL A 166 8.95 1.70 6.16
CA VAL A 166 8.35 3.04 5.99
C VAL A 166 7.19 3.02 4.99
N THR A 167 7.02 1.92 4.25
CA THR A 167 5.92 1.79 3.29
C THR A 167 4.56 1.63 3.96
N GLU A 168 3.51 2.06 3.26
CA GLU A 168 2.13 2.04 3.77
C GLU A 168 1.67 0.61 4.07
N GLY A 169 1.25 0.35 5.31
CA GLY A 169 0.91 -0.98 5.84
C GLY A 169 2.10 -1.89 6.16
N GLY A 170 3.33 -1.39 5.96
CA GLY A 170 4.58 -2.05 6.32
C GLY A 170 4.81 -3.41 5.67
N PHE A 171 5.69 -4.21 6.28
CA PHE A 171 6.08 -5.51 5.74
C PHE A 171 4.92 -6.51 5.62
N LEU A 172 3.89 -6.41 6.47
CA LEU A 172 2.72 -7.31 6.42
C LEU A 172 1.95 -7.19 5.11
N PHE A 173 1.81 -5.98 4.57
CA PHE A 173 1.14 -5.77 3.28
C PHE A 173 1.97 -6.27 2.10
N VAL A 174 3.29 -6.12 2.19
CA VAL A 174 4.20 -6.71 1.19
C VAL A 174 4.10 -8.24 1.21
N LEU A 175 4.07 -8.85 2.40
CA LEU A 175 3.83 -10.28 2.55
C LEU A 175 2.46 -10.70 2.01
N LEU A 176 1.41 -9.92 2.25
CA LEU A 176 0.08 -10.18 1.70
C LEU A 176 0.07 -10.17 0.18
N ALA A 177 0.74 -9.19 -0.44
CA ALA A 177 0.89 -9.13 -1.90
C ALA A 177 1.59 -10.38 -2.45
N VAL A 178 2.68 -10.81 -1.78
CA VAL A 178 3.41 -12.04 -2.14
C VAL A 178 2.52 -13.28 -1.94
N ALA A 179 1.75 -13.34 -0.86
CA ALA A 179 0.80 -14.43 -0.61
C ALA A 179 -0.26 -14.52 -1.71
N PHE A 180 -0.82 -13.39 -2.18
CA PHE A 180 -1.74 -13.39 -3.30
C PHE A 180 -1.14 -13.97 -4.58
N TYR A 181 0.12 -13.65 -4.87
CA TYR A 181 0.87 -14.21 -5.99
C TYR A 181 1.15 -15.72 -5.82
N LEU A 182 1.61 -16.15 -4.65
CA LEU A 182 1.92 -17.55 -4.37
C LEU A 182 0.67 -18.43 -4.42
N PHE A 183 -0.46 -17.91 -3.94
CA PHE A 183 -1.74 -18.59 -3.87
C PHE A 183 -2.66 -18.30 -5.06
N HIS A 184 -2.12 -17.75 -6.14
CA HIS A 184 -2.87 -17.49 -7.36
C HIS A 184 -3.67 -18.73 -7.82
N GLY A 185 -4.94 -18.53 -8.15
CA GLY A 185 -5.90 -19.59 -8.49
C GLY A 185 -6.56 -20.29 -7.30
N LYS A 186 -6.00 -20.19 -6.08
CA LYS A 186 -6.54 -20.81 -4.86
C LYS A 186 -7.18 -19.75 -3.95
N LYS A 187 -8.40 -19.32 -4.31
CA LYS A 187 -9.13 -18.24 -3.62
C LYS A 187 -9.19 -18.38 -2.09
N TRP A 188 -9.45 -19.58 -1.59
CA TRP A 188 -9.51 -19.84 -0.15
C TRP A 188 -8.20 -19.47 0.56
N LEU A 189 -7.04 -19.79 -0.01
CA LEU A 189 -5.74 -19.41 0.57
C LEU A 189 -5.48 -17.91 0.49
N GLN A 190 -5.93 -17.24 -0.58
CA GLN A 190 -5.84 -15.78 -0.69
C GLN A 190 -6.69 -15.09 0.39
N ILE A 191 -7.90 -15.59 0.65
CA ILE A 191 -8.78 -15.07 1.72
C ILE A 191 -8.20 -15.37 3.09
N SER A 192 -7.68 -16.58 3.31
CA SER A 192 -7.00 -16.93 4.56
C SER A 192 -5.79 -16.03 4.82
N ALA A 193 -5.03 -15.65 3.80
CA ALA A 193 -3.93 -14.69 3.94
C ALA A 193 -4.42 -13.31 4.42
N ILE A 194 -5.55 -12.81 3.90
CA ILE A 194 -6.18 -11.58 4.43
C ILE A 194 -6.59 -11.77 5.89
N GLY A 195 -7.22 -12.91 6.22
CA GLY A 195 -7.63 -13.25 7.58
C GLY A 195 -6.47 -13.27 8.57
N VAL A 196 -5.35 -13.91 8.22
CA VAL A 196 -4.15 -13.95 9.06
C VAL A 196 -3.60 -12.54 9.28
N VAL A 197 -3.46 -11.73 8.24
CA VAL A 197 -2.95 -10.36 8.38
C VAL A 197 -3.92 -9.51 9.23
N ALA A 198 -5.22 -9.63 9.01
CA ALA A 198 -6.24 -8.95 9.81
C ALA A 198 -6.17 -9.34 11.29
N LEU A 199 -6.01 -10.62 11.60
CA LEU A 199 -5.85 -11.12 12.97
C LEU A 199 -4.56 -10.59 13.62
N ILE A 200 -3.43 -10.61 12.90
CA ILE A 200 -2.17 -10.04 13.39
C ILE A 200 -2.35 -8.54 13.69
N SER A 201 -3.03 -7.80 12.80
CA SER A 201 -3.31 -6.38 13.02
C SER A 201 -4.23 -6.14 14.22
N ALA A 202 -5.12 -7.06 14.57
CA ALA A 202 -6.00 -6.96 15.74
C ALA A 202 -5.34 -7.40 17.05
N ALA A 203 -4.35 -8.31 16.99
CA ALA A 203 -3.86 -9.07 18.15
C ALA A 203 -3.28 -8.22 19.28
N SER A 204 -2.76 -7.02 18.97
CA SER A 204 -2.14 -6.13 19.96
C SER A 204 -3.11 -5.18 20.66
N TYR A 205 -4.42 -5.28 20.40
CA TYR A 205 -5.42 -4.28 20.84
C TYR A 205 -6.59 -4.93 21.57
N ASN A 206 -7.14 -4.21 22.54
CA ASN A 206 -8.35 -4.65 23.24
C ASN A 206 -9.60 -4.48 22.37
N PHE A 207 -10.67 -5.22 22.65
CA PHE A 207 -11.89 -5.21 21.83
C PHE A 207 -12.47 -3.81 21.60
N GLN A 208 -12.46 -2.93 22.60
CA GLN A 208 -12.94 -1.56 22.48
C GLN A 208 -12.09 -0.70 21.54
N GLU A 209 -10.78 -0.96 21.47
CA GLU A 209 -9.83 -0.22 20.63
C GLU A 209 -9.88 -0.65 19.17
N LEU A 210 -10.39 -1.86 18.88
CA LEU A 210 -10.50 -2.41 17.52
C LEU A 210 -11.40 -1.61 16.57
N PHE A 211 -12.32 -0.81 17.11
CA PHE A 211 -13.30 -0.06 16.31
C PHE A 211 -12.98 1.43 16.23
N GLY A 212 -12.24 1.97 17.20
CA GLY A 212 -11.81 3.36 17.24
C GLY A 212 -10.35 3.51 16.81
N VAL A 213 -9.45 3.05 17.66
CA VAL A 213 -8.00 3.27 17.56
C VAL A 213 -7.37 2.48 16.41
N ASN A 214 -7.68 1.18 16.31
CA ASN A 214 -7.10 0.31 15.30
C ASN A 214 -8.17 -0.50 14.56
N HIS A 215 -8.69 0.11 13.50
CA HIS A 215 -9.64 -0.52 12.58
C HIS A 215 -8.95 -1.26 11.41
N GLN A 216 -7.62 -1.47 11.44
CA GLN A 216 -6.87 -2.08 10.34
C GLN A 216 -7.35 -3.50 9.99
N TRP A 217 -7.79 -4.28 10.99
CA TRP A 217 -8.29 -5.65 10.81
C TRP A 217 -9.53 -5.72 9.89
N MET A 218 -10.26 -4.62 9.73
CA MET A 218 -11.45 -4.54 8.86
C MET A 218 -11.13 -4.71 7.38
N MET A 219 -9.84 -4.71 7.01
CA MET A 219 -9.35 -5.17 5.71
C MET A 219 -9.87 -6.57 5.32
N ILE A 220 -10.29 -7.39 6.28
CA ILE A 220 -10.93 -8.69 6.02
C ILE A 220 -12.17 -8.58 5.12
N LEU A 221 -12.87 -7.45 5.14
CA LEU A 221 -14.03 -7.18 4.30
C LEU A 221 -13.69 -7.18 2.80
N ALA A 222 -12.41 -6.97 2.43
CA ALA A 222 -11.94 -7.12 1.06
C ALA A 222 -12.06 -8.56 0.51
N ALA A 223 -12.22 -9.56 1.38
CA ALA A 223 -12.48 -10.93 0.96
C ALA A 223 -13.77 -11.04 0.13
N ILE A 224 -14.80 -10.24 0.44
CA ILE A 224 -16.11 -10.28 -0.25
C ILE A 224 -15.94 -10.01 -1.76
N PRO A 225 -15.41 -8.85 -2.20
CA PRO A 225 -15.24 -8.59 -3.62
C PRO A 225 -14.23 -9.54 -4.28
N ILE A 226 -13.16 -9.96 -3.58
CA ILE A 226 -12.15 -10.90 -4.12
C ILE A 226 -12.76 -12.30 -4.38
N VAL A 227 -13.67 -12.78 -3.53
CA VAL A 227 -14.41 -14.03 -3.77
C VAL A 227 -15.26 -13.95 -5.04
N LEU A 228 -15.88 -12.80 -5.29
CA LEU A 228 -16.76 -12.57 -6.44
C LEU A 228 -16.03 -12.30 -7.75
N TYR A 229 -14.71 -12.09 -7.72
CA TYR A 229 -13.88 -11.87 -8.91
C TYR A 229 -13.89 -13.06 -9.88
N ASN A 230 -14.08 -12.80 -11.17
CA ASN A 230 -14.22 -13.83 -12.21
C ASN A 230 -12.91 -14.22 -12.90
N GLY A 231 -11.80 -13.49 -12.67
CA GLY A 231 -10.51 -13.72 -13.35
C GLY A 231 -10.31 -12.86 -14.60
N GLU A 232 -11.30 -12.06 -14.99
CA GLU A 232 -11.21 -11.19 -16.16
C GLU A 232 -10.77 -9.78 -15.77
N LYS A 233 -9.90 -9.19 -16.59
CA LYS A 233 -9.39 -7.84 -16.38
C LYS A 233 -10.47 -6.74 -16.45
N GLY A 234 -11.49 -6.92 -17.28
CA GLY A 234 -12.48 -5.88 -17.59
C GLY A 234 -11.88 -4.68 -18.33
N ARG A 235 -12.51 -3.50 -18.19
CA ARG A 235 -12.13 -2.26 -18.89
C ARG A 235 -10.75 -1.74 -18.48
N GLY A 236 -9.91 -1.41 -19.46
CA GLY A 236 -8.55 -0.92 -19.24
C GLY A 236 -8.47 0.59 -18.99
N MET A 237 -8.66 1.06 -17.76
CA MET A 237 -8.50 2.48 -17.37
C MET A 237 -7.19 2.74 -16.61
N ARG A 238 -6.06 2.26 -17.14
CA ARG A 238 -4.78 2.28 -16.41
C ARG A 238 -4.38 3.68 -15.94
N ASN A 239 -4.37 4.68 -16.82
CA ASN A 239 -3.87 6.02 -16.48
C ASN A 239 -4.72 6.67 -15.39
N PHE A 240 -6.04 6.47 -15.41
CA PHE A 240 -6.94 6.95 -14.37
C PHE A 240 -6.53 6.44 -12.99
N PHE A 241 -6.36 5.13 -12.81
CA PHE A 241 -6.02 4.57 -11.50
C PHE A 241 -4.67 5.02 -10.94
N TYR A 242 -3.69 5.28 -11.82
CA TYR A 242 -2.38 5.80 -11.40
C TYR A 242 -2.41 7.28 -11.04
N ILE A 243 -3.19 8.10 -11.77
CA ILE A 243 -3.29 9.55 -11.54
C ILE A 243 -4.24 9.88 -10.38
N PHE A 244 -5.29 9.08 -10.21
CA PHE A 244 -6.30 9.29 -9.19
C PHE A 244 -5.68 9.36 -7.80
N TYR A 245 -4.76 8.43 -7.47
CA TYR A 245 -4.16 8.36 -6.13
C TYR A 245 -3.43 9.67 -5.73
N PRO A 246 -2.44 10.16 -6.48
CA PRO A 246 -1.84 11.46 -6.20
C PRO A 246 -2.83 12.62 -6.22
N ALA A 247 -3.72 12.65 -7.21
CA ALA A 247 -4.61 13.79 -7.41
C ALA A 247 -5.56 14.00 -6.23
N HIS A 248 -6.22 12.95 -5.74
CA HIS A 248 -7.21 13.10 -4.66
C HIS A 248 -6.55 13.41 -3.30
N ILE A 249 -5.36 12.89 -3.01
CA ILE A 249 -4.57 13.28 -1.83
C ILE A 249 -4.26 14.77 -1.87
N ALA A 250 -3.76 15.28 -3.01
CA ALA A 250 -3.47 16.70 -3.17
C ALA A 250 -4.72 17.58 -3.00
N ILE A 251 -5.81 17.20 -3.65
CA ILE A 251 -7.09 17.93 -3.57
C ILE A 251 -7.58 17.97 -2.13
N PHE A 252 -7.60 16.84 -1.41
CA PHE A 252 -8.08 16.79 -0.03
C PHE A 252 -7.18 17.57 0.92
N ALA A 253 -5.86 17.47 0.78
CA ALA A 253 -4.92 18.24 1.59
C ALA A 253 -5.13 19.76 1.40
N ILE A 254 -5.22 20.22 0.16
CA ILE A 254 -5.39 21.65 -0.16
C ILE A 254 -6.74 22.18 0.35
N ILE A 255 -7.83 21.45 0.10
CA ILE A 255 -9.17 21.87 0.58
C ILE A 255 -9.20 21.89 2.11
N SER A 256 -8.70 20.84 2.76
CA SER A 256 -8.63 20.76 4.22
C SER A 256 -7.85 21.94 4.81
N PHE A 257 -6.72 22.30 4.21
CA PHE A 257 -5.92 23.46 4.62
C PHE A 257 -6.69 24.78 4.55
N PHE A 258 -7.38 25.05 3.45
CA PHE A 258 -8.15 26.29 3.31
C PHE A 258 -9.41 26.33 4.19
N MET A 259 -9.98 25.19 4.56
CA MET A 259 -11.15 25.13 5.45
C MET A 259 -10.81 25.31 6.93
N GLN A 260 -9.58 24.97 7.33
CA GLN A 260 -9.12 25.06 8.73
C GLN A 260 -8.48 26.41 9.08
N ARG A 261 -8.27 27.27 8.08
CA ARG A 261 -7.66 28.59 8.22
C ARG A 261 -8.73 29.68 8.29
#